data_AF-A0A6G3R241-F1
#
_entry.id   AF-A0A6G3R241-F1
#
_cell.length_a   1.000
_cell.length_b   1.000
_cell.length_c   1.000
_cell.angle_alpha   90.00
_cell.angle_beta   90.00
_cell.angle_gamma   90.00
#
_symmetry.space_group_name_H-M   'P 1'
#
loop_
_entity.id
_entity.type
_entity.pdbx_description
1 polymer ?
#
loop_
_entity_poly.entity_id
_entity_poly.type
_entity_poly.pdbx_seq_one_letter_code
_entity_poly.pdbx_strand_id
1 'polypeptide(L)' 'LAAAGGRLLHAANSTRLPGLFTVGGWSHPGGGLPHAGMSGALVAGLIVEGPDFRGSQ' A
#
# COMPACT_ATOMS: atom_id res chain seq x y z
N LEU A 1 14.49 13.86 -7.71
CA LEU A 1 13.29 13.04 -7.43
C LEU A 1 13.19 12.78 -5.93
N ALA A 2 11.99 12.76 -5.37
CA ALA A 2 11.78 12.46 -3.95
C ALA A 2 12.36 11.08 -3.56
N ALA A 3 12.79 10.94 -2.29
CA ALA A 3 13.23 9.67 -1.71
C ALA A 3 14.25 8.87 -2.55
N ALA A 4 15.27 9.53 -3.11
CA ALA A 4 16.27 8.92 -3.99
C ALA A 4 15.66 8.10 -5.16
N GLY A 5 14.65 8.67 -5.84
CA GLY A 5 13.96 7.99 -6.93
C GLY A 5 13.05 6.86 -6.44
N GLY A 6 12.53 6.97 -5.22
CA GLY A 6 11.68 5.96 -4.59
C GLY A 6 12.42 4.84 -3.85
N ARG A 7 13.76 4.80 -3.91
CA ARG A 7 14.57 3.74 -3.29
C ARG A 7 14.54 3.74 -1.75
N LEU A 8 14.14 4.86 -1.14
CA LEU A 8 13.96 4.98 0.29
C LEU A 8 12.49 4.87 0.74
N LEU A 9 11.57 4.58 -0.18
CA LEU A 9 10.16 4.37 0.15
C LEU A 9 9.91 2.92 0.57
N HIS A 10 8.93 2.71 1.43
CA HIS A 10 8.36 1.38 1.64
C HIS A 10 7.77 0.84 0.33
N ALA A 11 7.76 -0.49 0.21
CA ALA A 11 7.20 -1.16 -0.97
C ALA A 11 5.72 -0.77 -1.16
N ALA A 12 5.28 -0.59 -2.41
CA ALA A 12 3.88 -0.41 -2.72
C ALA A 12 3.06 -1.62 -2.27
N ASN A 13 1.77 -1.43 -1.99
CA ASN A 13 0.88 -2.53 -1.62
C ASN A 13 0.59 -3.47 -2.80
N SER A 14 0.79 -3.03 -4.04
CA SER A 14 0.69 -3.85 -5.24
C SER A 14 2.04 -4.46 -5.63
N THR A 15 1.99 -5.68 -6.17
CA THR A 15 3.17 -6.36 -6.71
C THR A 15 3.11 -6.43 -8.24
N ARG A 16 4.16 -6.97 -8.85
CA ARG A 16 4.14 -7.28 -10.30
C ARG A 16 3.22 -8.45 -10.65
N LEU A 17 2.85 -9.28 -9.68
CA LEU A 17 1.93 -10.38 -9.89
C LEU A 17 0.48 -9.85 -9.69
N PRO A 18 -0.37 -9.88 -10.72
CA PRO A 18 -1.74 -9.40 -10.60
C PRO A 18 -2.50 -10.14 -9.49
N GLY A 19 -3.21 -9.39 -8.66
CA GLY A 19 -3.98 -9.93 -7.53
C GLY A 19 -3.17 -10.27 -6.28
N LEU A 20 -1.83 -10.15 -6.31
CA LEU A 20 -0.99 -10.30 -5.12
C LEU A 20 -0.67 -8.92 -4.53
N PHE A 21 -0.99 -8.77 -3.24
CA PHE A 21 -0.81 -7.55 -2.47
C PHE A 21 0.03 -7.78 -1.21
N THR A 22 0.73 -6.74 -0.74
CA THR A 22 1.47 -6.75 0.52
C THR A 22 0.88 -5.74 1.49
N VAL A 23 0.82 -6.14 2.76
CA VAL A 23 0.30 -5.30 3.85
C VAL A 23 1.25 -5.27 5.05
N GLY A 24 1.03 -4.31 5.95
CA GLY A 24 1.73 -4.21 7.22
C GLY A 24 2.97 -3.33 7.17
N GLY A 25 3.78 -3.38 8.24
CA GLY A 25 4.80 -2.37 8.54
C GLY A 25 5.96 -2.21 7.54
N TRP A 26 6.11 -3.13 6.60
CA TRP A 26 7.11 -3.06 5.53
C TRP A 26 6.53 -2.60 4.19
N SER A 27 5.21 -2.49 4.11
CA SER A 27 4.50 -1.94 2.95
C SER A 27 4.12 -0.49 3.21
N HIS A 28 3.82 0.24 2.16
CA HIS A 28 3.20 1.56 2.26
C HIS A 28 1.92 1.48 3.12
N PRO A 29 1.66 2.44 4.03
CA PRO A 29 2.41 3.67 4.28
C PRO A 29 3.64 3.55 5.22
N GLY A 30 3.88 2.39 5.84
CA GLY A 30 5.09 2.14 6.64
C GLY A 30 4.81 1.49 7.99
N GLY A 31 5.78 1.58 8.90
CA GLY A 31 5.75 0.90 10.21
C GLY A 31 4.79 1.50 11.25
N GLY A 32 4.46 0.69 12.26
CA GLY A 32 3.59 1.06 13.39
C GLY A 32 2.17 0.52 13.27
N LEU A 33 1.49 0.33 14.41
CA LEU A 33 0.14 -0.25 14.46
C LEU A 33 -0.89 0.50 13.60
N PRO A 34 -0.94 1.85 13.59
CA PRO A 34 -1.89 2.57 12.74
C PRO A 34 -1.64 2.33 11.24
N HIS A 35 -0.38 2.35 10.81
CA HIS A 35 -0.01 2.15 9.41
C HIS A 35 -0.23 0.71 8.95
N ALA A 36 -0.04 -0.28 9.83
CA ALA A 36 -0.39 -1.66 9.53
C ALA A 36 -1.90 -1.81 9.24
N GLY A 37 -2.76 -1.18 10.06
CA GLY A 37 -4.20 -1.15 9.83
C GLY A 37 -4.59 -0.41 8.53
N MET A 38 -4.02 0.78 8.30
CA MET A 38 -4.25 1.55 7.08
C MET A 38 -3.84 0.78 5.82
N SER A 39 -2.69 0.11 5.85
CA SER A 39 -2.23 -0.73 4.74
C SER A 39 -3.23 -1.84 4.40
N GLY A 40 -3.83 -2.48 5.41
CA GLY A 40 -4.91 -3.45 5.22
C GLY A 40 -6.16 -2.83 4.62
N ALA A 41 -6.59 -1.66 5.10
CA ALA A 41 -7.74 -0.95 4.58
C ALA A 41 -7.56 -0.53 3.11
N LEU A 42 -6.36 -0.07 2.74
CA LEU A 42 -6.04 0.29 1.36
C LEU A 42 -6.13 -0.91 0.42
N VAL A 43 -5.55 -2.05 0.82
CA VAL A 43 -5.62 -3.28 0.02
C VAL A 43 -7.04 -3.81 -0.08
N ALA A 44 -7.85 -3.71 0.98
CA ALA A 44 -9.26 -4.07 0.92
C ALA A 44 -10.01 -3.21 -0.12
N GLY A 45 -9.78 -1.89 -0.14
CA GLY A 45 -10.33 -1.01 -1.18
C GLY A 45 -9.89 -1.38 -2.59
N LEU A 46 -8.61 -1.68 -2.80
CA LEU A 46 -8.10 -2.15 -4.10
C LEU A 46 -8.73 -3.48 -4.57
N ILE A 47 -9.01 -4.39 -3.63
CA ILE A 47 -9.64 -5.68 -3.94
C ILE A 47 -11.12 -5.49 -4.32
N VAL A 48 -11.83 -4.63 -3.60
CA VAL A 48 -13.29 -4.47 -3.75
C VAL A 48 -13.64 -3.49 -4.87
N GLU A 49 -12.93 -2.37 -4.96
CA GLU A 49 -13.23 -1.24 -5.86
C GLU A 49 -12.28 -1.18 -7.07
N GLY A 50 -11.20 -1.97 -7.05
CA GLY A 50 -10.25 -2.05 -8.15
C GLY A 50 -9.14 -0.99 -8.12
N PRO A 51 -8.34 -0.88 -9.20
CA PRO A 51 -7.12 -0.06 -9.23
C PRO A 51 -7.36 1.45 -9.15
N ASP A 52 -8.59 1.91 -9.39
CA ASP A 52 -8.97 3.32 -9.34
C ASP A 52 -9.38 3.80 -7.93
N PHE A 53 -9.37 2.90 -6.94
CA PHE A 53 -9.62 3.22 -5.54
C PHE A 53 -8.69 4.34 -5.04
N ARG A 54 -9.26 5.33 -4.33
CA ARG A 54 -8.54 6.51 -3.81
C ARG A 54 -8.64 6.71 -2.30
N GLY A 55 -9.19 5.76 -1.55
CA GLY A 55 -9.51 5.92 -0.14
C GLY A 55 -10.96 6.35 0.09
N SER A 56 -11.33 6.47 1.37
CA SER A 56 -12.61 7.06 1.78
C SER A 56 -12.61 8.57 1.55
N GLN A 57 -13.71 9.11 1.04
CA GLN A 57 -13.96 10.55 0.95
C GLN A 57 -14.20 11.19 2.33
#